data_AF-F6VMI7-F1
#
_entry.id   AF-F6VMI7-F1
#
_cell.length_a   1.000
_cell.length_b   1.000
_cell.length_c   1.000
_cell.angle_alpha   90.00
_cell.angle_beta   90.00
_cell.angle_gamma   90.00
#
_symmetry.space_group_name_H-M   'P 1'
#
loop_
_entity.id
_entity.type
_entity.pdbx_description
1 polymer ?
#
loop_
_entity_poly.entity_id
_entity_poly.type
_entity_poly.pdbx_seq_one_letter_code
_entity_poly.pdbx_strand_id
1 'polypeptide(L)'
;MENKPTITCKSYINEGSFLTLSTRLTESLSKLKVEWKRTYGRSSHELYLNVKIVPLTSALLEQNDLVTRPYFHIFWTDCNDVDLYRSSIREEISSWINLLSSHKASEWIIVIVTSDVLSRLTKAKLQLPRTSIADKVKAEFCPKNPERLQVLFDPMRESAKSAESWSALGTKVATTTVRCMETIVSKYEDKVRSERERRNEKTWDFCSYFILQEELAFMYEMLGMCGNALVQYDELDAMFTQYVLNANAGVINVPPGALACW
;
A
#
# COMPACT_ATOMS: atom_id res chain seq x y z
N MET A 1 1.81 4.88 19.76
CA MET A 1 2.04 5.61 18.49
C MET A 1 1.07 5.01 17.48
N GLU A 2 0.24 5.81 16.81
CA GLU A 2 -0.65 5.28 15.77
C GLU A 2 0.20 4.82 14.57
N ASN A 3 0.41 3.51 14.44
CA ASN A 3 0.98 2.95 13.22
C ASN A 3 -0.03 3.14 12.08
N LYS A 4 0.45 3.58 10.92
CA LYS A 4 -0.39 3.91 9.74
C LYS A 4 0.18 3.20 8.52
N PRO A 5 -0.65 2.60 7.65
CA PRO A 5 -0.17 1.94 6.46
C PRO A 5 0.68 2.87 5.59
N THR A 6 1.81 2.36 5.09
CA THR A 6 2.76 3.18 4.36
C THR A 6 2.54 3.10 2.85
N ILE A 7 2.39 4.27 2.22
CA ILE A 7 2.51 4.46 0.78
C ILE A 7 3.85 5.13 0.52
N THR A 8 4.60 4.64 -0.45
CA THR A 8 5.87 5.28 -0.83
C THR A 8 5.72 6.07 -2.11
N CYS A 9 6.60 7.03 -2.32
CA CYS A 9 6.58 7.85 -3.51
C CYS A 9 7.98 8.18 -4.02
N LYS A 10 8.09 8.36 -5.34
CA LYS A 10 9.23 8.99 -5.98
C LYS A 10 8.71 10.20 -6.74
N SER A 11 9.37 11.35 -6.60
CA SER A 11 8.88 12.61 -7.12
C SER A 11 9.91 13.25 -8.03
N TYR A 12 9.46 13.63 -9.23
CA TYR A 12 10.18 14.46 -10.19
C TYR A 12 9.38 15.74 -10.47
N ILE A 13 8.86 16.36 -9.41
CA ILE A 13 8.23 17.69 -9.44
C ILE A 13 8.90 18.56 -8.38
N ASN A 14 8.68 19.87 -8.41
CA ASN A 14 9.23 20.79 -7.40
C ASN A 14 8.87 20.33 -5.97
N GLU A 15 9.84 20.36 -5.06
CA GLU A 15 9.70 19.86 -3.69
C GLU A 15 8.52 20.49 -2.92
N GLY A 16 8.32 21.80 -3.04
CA GLY A 16 7.21 22.49 -2.39
C GLY A 16 5.85 22.08 -2.94
N SER A 17 5.76 21.89 -4.26
CA SER A 17 4.56 21.34 -4.91
C SER A 17 4.31 19.90 -4.46
N PHE A 18 5.35 19.07 -4.41
CA PHE A 18 5.24 17.69 -3.95
C PHE A 18 4.72 17.59 -2.52
N LEU A 19 5.27 18.38 -1.59
CA LEU A 19 4.83 18.40 -0.19
C LEU A 19 3.34 18.77 -0.09
N THR A 20 2.93 19.80 -0.84
CA THR A 20 1.52 20.23 -0.88
C THR A 20 0.60 19.13 -1.40
N LEU A 21 0.99 18.45 -2.49
CA LEU A 21 0.22 17.34 -3.06
C LEU A 21 0.14 16.15 -2.10
N SER A 22 1.26 15.80 -1.47
CA SER A 22 1.33 14.68 -0.52
C SER A 22 0.44 14.92 0.70
N THR A 23 0.49 16.13 1.28
CA THR A 23 -0.37 16.52 2.41
C THR A 23 -1.84 16.48 2.01
N ARG A 24 -2.20 17.12 0.89
CA ARG A 24 -3.59 17.13 0.41
C ARG A 24 -4.09 15.71 0.10
N LEU A 25 -3.24 14.84 -0.44
CA LEU A 25 -3.61 13.46 -0.76
C LEU A 25 -3.86 12.70 0.54
N THR A 26 -2.97 12.82 1.51
CA THR A 26 -3.14 12.20 2.84
C THR A 26 -4.45 12.63 3.51
N GLU A 27 -4.78 13.93 3.48
CA GLU A 27 -6.05 14.47 3.99
C GLU A 27 -7.28 14.02 3.20
N SER A 28 -7.12 13.78 1.89
CA SER A 28 -8.22 13.27 1.06
C SER A 28 -8.48 11.81 1.37
N LEU A 29 -7.42 11.01 1.52
CA LEU A 29 -7.51 9.58 1.82
C LEU A 29 -8.10 9.31 3.20
N SER A 30 -7.76 10.11 4.22
CA SER A 30 -8.33 9.95 5.57
C SER A 30 -9.84 10.20 5.65
N LYS A 31 -10.39 10.95 4.70
CA LYS A 31 -11.84 11.24 4.59
C LYS A 31 -12.57 10.24 3.70
N LEU A 32 -11.85 9.46 2.90
CA LEU A 32 -12.45 8.49 2.00
C LEU A 32 -12.80 7.22 2.76
N LYS A 33 -14.07 6.83 2.60
CA LYS A 33 -14.59 5.56 3.10
C LYS A 33 -14.41 4.51 2.01
N VAL A 34 -13.67 3.45 2.30
CA VAL A 34 -13.38 2.37 1.35
C VAL A 34 -13.90 1.06 1.92
N GLU A 35 -14.49 0.25 1.04
CA GLU A 35 -14.92 -1.10 1.39
C GLU A 35 -13.71 -2.03 1.50
N TRP A 36 -13.55 -2.67 2.65
CA TRP A 36 -12.67 -3.80 2.91
C TRP A 36 -13.44 -5.10 2.69
N LYS A 37 -13.06 -5.83 1.65
CA LYS A 37 -13.60 -7.12 1.26
C LYS A 37 -12.76 -8.22 1.89
N ARG A 38 -13.40 -9.01 2.74
CA ARG A 38 -12.80 -10.25 3.24
C ARG A 38 -12.96 -11.37 2.21
N THR A 39 -11.94 -12.19 2.08
CA THR A 39 -11.99 -13.47 1.38
C THR A 39 -13.05 -14.38 2.03
N TYR A 40 -13.68 -15.25 1.24
CA TYR A 40 -14.67 -16.25 1.68
C TYR A 40 -16.04 -15.74 2.16
N GLY A 41 -16.55 -14.63 1.61
CA GLY A 41 -17.97 -14.26 1.74
C GLY A 41 -18.40 -13.74 3.13
N ARG A 42 -17.45 -13.35 3.97
CA ARG A 42 -17.73 -12.65 5.24
C ARG A 42 -18.23 -11.23 4.96
N SER A 43 -18.91 -10.62 5.95
CA SER A 43 -19.42 -9.25 5.85
C SER A 43 -18.29 -8.28 5.49
N SER A 44 -18.53 -7.40 4.51
CA SER A 44 -17.60 -6.32 4.20
C SER A 44 -17.56 -5.32 5.34
N HIS A 45 -16.40 -4.71 5.55
CA HIS A 45 -16.21 -3.67 6.54
C HIS A 45 -15.87 -2.38 5.81
N GLU A 46 -16.42 -1.25 6.24
CA GLU A 46 -15.97 0.03 5.73
C GLU A 46 -14.88 0.59 6.63
N LEU A 47 -13.80 1.10 6.03
CA LEU A 47 -12.71 1.73 6.77
C LEU A 47 -12.35 3.10 6.22
N TYR A 48 -11.75 3.91 7.09
CA TYR A 48 -11.12 5.18 6.72
C TYR A 48 -9.63 4.94 6.49
N LEU A 49 -9.13 5.33 5.32
CA LEU A 49 -7.76 5.03 4.94
C LEU A 49 -6.79 6.10 5.48
N ASN A 50 -6.34 5.90 6.72
CA ASN A 50 -5.34 6.73 7.37
C ASN A 50 -3.92 6.27 7.03
N VAL A 51 -3.40 6.70 5.89
CA VAL A 51 -2.06 6.31 5.41
C VAL A 51 -0.97 7.32 5.75
N LYS A 52 0.26 6.85 5.76
CA LYS A 52 1.47 7.67 5.75
C LYS A 52 2.08 7.66 4.35
N ILE A 53 2.32 8.83 3.76
CA ILE A 53 3.02 8.94 2.48
C ILE A 53 4.47 9.36 2.73
N VAL A 54 5.44 8.56 2.28
CA VAL A 54 6.88 8.81 2.49
C VAL A 54 7.69 8.66 1.21
N PRO A 55 8.86 9.32 1.09
CA PRO A 55 9.78 9.05 -0.01
C PRO A 55 10.22 7.58 -0.02
N LEU A 56 10.31 6.99 -1.22
CA LEU A 56 10.80 5.64 -1.40
C LEU A 56 12.29 5.57 -1.07
N THR A 57 12.66 4.65 -0.20
CA THR A 57 14.06 4.27 0.08
C THR A 57 14.20 2.76 -0.07
N SER A 58 15.39 2.27 -0.41
CA SER A 58 15.64 0.82 -0.55
C SER A 58 15.38 0.07 0.75
N ALA A 59 15.72 0.67 1.90
CA ALA A 59 15.47 0.09 3.22
C ALA A 59 13.99 -0.23 3.49
N LEU A 60 13.06 0.58 2.97
CA LEU A 60 11.61 0.31 3.11
C LEU A 60 11.16 -0.89 2.27
N LEU A 61 11.88 -1.23 1.20
CA LEU A 61 11.55 -2.39 0.35
C LEU A 61 12.10 -3.70 0.92
N GLU A 62 13.07 -3.62 1.84
CA GLU A 62 13.65 -4.79 2.53
C GLU A 62 12.77 -5.24 3.71
N GLN A 63 11.84 -4.39 4.17
CA GLN A 63 10.88 -4.72 5.22
C GLN A 63 9.86 -5.76 4.74
N ASN A 64 9.82 -6.90 5.43
CA ASN A 64 8.96 -8.03 5.09
C ASN A 64 7.86 -8.32 6.12
N ASP A 65 7.89 -7.65 7.27
CA ASP A 65 6.85 -7.75 8.28
C ASP A 65 5.54 -7.12 7.79
N LEU A 66 4.42 -7.54 8.38
CA LEU A 66 3.11 -7.14 7.91
C LEU A 66 2.86 -5.63 8.08
N VAL A 67 3.46 -5.01 9.09
CA VAL A 67 3.05 -3.71 9.65
C VAL A 67 3.83 -2.54 9.04
N THR A 68 5.16 -2.68 8.90
CA THR A 68 6.05 -1.58 8.49
C THR A 68 6.24 -1.49 6.98
N ARG A 69 6.02 -2.60 6.27
CA ARG A 69 6.17 -2.68 4.82
C ARG A 69 5.30 -1.64 4.09
N PRO A 70 5.76 -1.15 2.92
CA PRO A 70 4.92 -0.35 2.05
C PRO A 70 3.91 -1.22 1.29
N TYR A 71 2.70 -0.68 1.10
CA TYR A 71 1.61 -1.38 0.38
C TYR A 71 1.37 -0.84 -1.03
N PHE A 72 1.79 0.39 -1.30
CA PHE A 72 1.55 1.01 -2.59
C PHE A 72 2.65 2.03 -2.92
N HIS A 73 2.94 2.19 -4.22
CA HIS A 73 4.04 3.03 -4.70
C HIS A 73 3.54 4.03 -5.76
N ILE A 74 3.86 5.32 -5.60
CA ILE A 74 3.42 6.39 -6.49
C ILE A 74 4.63 7.11 -7.11
N PHE A 75 4.70 7.17 -8.43
CA PHE A 75 5.66 8.01 -9.14
C PHE A 75 5.00 9.31 -9.59
N TRP A 76 5.55 10.46 -9.22
CA TRP A 76 5.05 11.78 -9.59
C TRP A 76 5.96 12.45 -10.61
N THR A 77 5.37 13.05 -11.65
CA THR A 77 6.08 13.92 -12.59
C THR A 77 5.14 14.98 -13.15
N ASP A 78 5.64 16.16 -13.48
CA ASP A 78 4.94 17.24 -14.20
C ASP A 78 5.49 17.42 -15.62
N CYS A 79 6.24 16.41 -16.10
CA CYS A 79 6.92 16.45 -17.38
C CYS A 79 5.94 16.68 -18.54
N ASN A 80 6.11 17.82 -19.20
CA ASN A 80 5.37 18.21 -20.39
C ASN A 80 6.27 18.37 -21.63
N ASP A 81 7.58 18.22 -21.46
CA ASP A 81 8.59 18.37 -22.50
C ASP A 81 9.07 16.99 -23.02
N VAL A 82 9.10 16.83 -24.34
CA VAL A 82 9.45 15.56 -25.00
C VAL A 82 10.94 15.25 -24.89
N ASP A 83 11.80 16.26 -24.92
CA ASP A 83 13.24 16.10 -24.89
C ASP A 83 13.70 15.84 -23.45
N LEU A 84 13.07 16.49 -22.45
CA LEU A 84 13.25 16.14 -21.03
C LEU A 84 12.80 14.71 -20.74
N TYR A 85 11.66 14.28 -21.30
CA TYR A 85 11.20 12.91 -21.16
C TYR A 85 12.23 11.90 -21.68
N ARG A 86 12.75 12.14 -22.89
CA ARG A 86 13.71 11.26 -23.55
C ARG A 86 15.07 11.24 -22.86
N SER A 87 15.52 12.37 -22.33
CA SER A 87 16.85 12.51 -21.75
C SER A 87 16.94 12.07 -20.28
N SER A 88 15.83 12.09 -19.52
CA SER A 88 15.89 11.81 -18.08
C SER A 88 14.68 11.04 -17.54
N ILE A 89 13.45 11.56 -17.71
CA ILE A 89 12.27 11.02 -17.01
C ILE A 89 12.00 9.54 -17.35
N ARG A 90 12.22 9.17 -18.61
CA ARG A 90 12.06 7.78 -19.08
C ARG A 90 12.97 6.82 -18.30
N GLU A 91 14.23 7.19 -18.10
CA GLU A 91 15.19 6.38 -17.35
C GLU A 91 14.84 6.33 -15.86
N GLU A 92 14.39 7.46 -15.30
CA GLU A 92 13.96 7.54 -13.89
C GLU A 92 12.75 6.65 -13.58
N ILE A 93 11.75 6.62 -14.47
CA ILE A 93 10.58 5.72 -14.37
C ILE A 93 11.04 4.27 -14.51
N SER A 94 11.87 3.97 -15.52
CA SER A 94 12.37 2.62 -15.78
C SER A 94 13.15 2.07 -14.58
N SER A 95 14.08 2.86 -14.05
CA SER A 95 14.89 2.53 -12.87
C SER A 95 14.01 2.29 -11.64
N TRP A 96 13.01 3.14 -11.43
CA TRP A 96 12.07 2.99 -10.31
C TRP A 96 11.22 1.71 -10.43
N ILE A 97 10.66 1.40 -11.60
CA ILE A 97 9.89 0.16 -11.81
C ILE A 97 10.78 -1.07 -11.63
N ASN A 98 12.02 -1.03 -12.11
CA ASN A 98 12.98 -2.12 -11.96
C ASN A 98 13.34 -2.36 -10.48
N LEU A 99 13.55 -1.28 -9.72
CA LEU A 99 13.77 -1.35 -8.27
C LEU A 99 12.59 -2.04 -7.57
N LEU A 100 11.35 -1.62 -7.85
CA LEU A 100 10.16 -2.23 -7.27
C LEU A 100 10.03 -3.71 -7.66
N SER A 101 10.28 -4.03 -8.93
CA SER A 101 10.18 -5.39 -9.44
C SER A 101 11.19 -6.34 -8.79
N SER A 102 12.42 -5.88 -8.54
CA SER A 102 13.45 -6.67 -7.85
C SER A 102 13.06 -7.05 -6.41
N HIS A 103 12.23 -6.24 -5.76
CA HIS A 103 11.70 -6.47 -4.42
C HIS A 103 10.30 -7.09 -4.42
N LYS A 104 9.81 -7.57 -5.58
CA LYS A 104 8.47 -8.15 -5.76
C LYS A 104 7.33 -7.19 -5.37
N ALA A 105 7.57 -5.87 -5.44
CA ALA A 105 6.58 -4.83 -5.21
C ALA A 105 5.83 -4.53 -6.52
N SER A 106 4.68 -5.16 -6.72
CA SER A 106 3.94 -5.07 -7.98
C SER A 106 2.93 -3.92 -8.04
N GLU A 107 2.48 -3.39 -6.91
CA GLU A 107 1.37 -2.44 -6.86
C GLU A 107 1.87 -0.98 -6.91
N TRP A 108 1.78 -0.37 -8.09
CA TRP A 108 2.27 0.98 -8.31
C TRP A 108 1.42 1.76 -9.33
N ILE A 109 1.52 3.09 -9.27
CA ILE A 109 0.90 4.01 -10.23
C ILE A 109 1.85 5.15 -10.60
N ILE A 110 1.78 5.61 -11.84
CA ILE A 110 2.46 6.81 -12.33
C ILE A 110 1.42 7.92 -12.42
N VAL A 111 1.72 9.08 -11.82
CA VAL A 111 0.88 10.27 -11.84
C VAL A 111 1.59 11.37 -12.61
N ILE A 112 0.98 11.82 -13.70
CA ILE A 112 1.49 12.94 -14.50
C ILE A 112 0.62 14.18 -14.23
N VAL A 113 1.22 15.20 -13.64
CA VAL A 113 0.58 16.50 -13.41
C VAL A 113 0.65 17.33 -14.69
N THR A 114 -0.48 17.85 -15.13
CA THR A 114 -0.60 18.60 -16.39
C THR A 114 -1.26 19.95 -16.17
N SER A 115 -0.75 20.98 -16.85
CA SER A 115 -1.34 22.31 -16.87
C SER A 115 -2.15 22.55 -18.15
N ASP A 116 -3.38 23.04 -17.99
CA ASP A 116 -4.30 23.31 -19.10
C ASP A 116 -3.80 24.42 -20.05
N VAL A 117 -3.06 25.42 -19.53
CA VAL A 117 -2.53 26.55 -20.32
C VAL A 117 -1.56 26.07 -21.39
N LEU A 118 -0.67 25.13 -21.06
CA LEU A 118 0.28 24.56 -22.00
C LEU A 118 -0.42 23.67 -23.04
N SER A 119 -1.46 22.95 -22.65
CA SER A 119 -2.22 22.08 -23.57
C SER A 119 -2.94 22.87 -24.67
N ARG A 120 -3.51 24.04 -24.32
CA ARG A 120 -4.22 24.92 -25.27
C ARG A 120 -3.27 25.67 -26.20
N LEU A 121 -2.15 26.17 -25.68
CA LEU A 121 -1.11 26.84 -26.49
C LEU A 121 -0.45 25.88 -27.49
N THR A 122 -0.26 24.62 -27.10
CA THR A 122 0.37 23.60 -27.97
C THR A 122 -0.58 23.13 -29.07
N LYS A 123 -1.88 23.00 -28.79
CA LYS A 123 -2.91 22.69 -29.82
C LYS A 123 -3.14 23.85 -30.78
N ALA A 124 -3.03 25.10 -30.34
CA ALA A 124 -3.27 26.28 -31.17
C ALA A 124 -2.14 26.56 -32.18
N LYS A 125 -0.91 26.09 -31.93
CA LYS A 125 0.26 26.39 -32.78
C LYS A 125 0.65 25.33 -33.83
N LEU A 126 0.15 24.10 -33.75
CA LEU A 126 0.51 23.04 -34.72
C LEU A 126 -0.66 22.13 -35.09
N GLN A 127 -0.94 22.02 -36.39
CA GLN A 127 -1.98 21.18 -37.00
C GLN A 127 -1.56 19.68 -37.12
N LEU A 128 -0.77 19.14 -36.19
CA LEU A 128 -0.37 17.73 -36.17
C LEU A 128 -0.73 17.07 -34.84
N PRO A 129 -1.24 15.81 -34.84
CA PRO A 129 -1.53 15.08 -33.62
C PRO A 129 -0.22 14.60 -33.00
N ARG A 130 0.39 15.41 -32.12
CA ARG A 130 1.49 14.94 -31.27
C ARG A 130 0.92 14.02 -30.19
N THR A 131 1.47 12.81 -30.08
CA THR A 131 1.25 11.93 -28.93
C THR A 131 1.72 12.64 -27.67
N SER A 132 0.85 12.73 -26.66
CA SER A 132 1.19 13.42 -25.41
C SER A 132 2.23 12.63 -24.62
N ILE A 133 2.91 13.27 -23.65
CA ILE A 133 3.81 12.55 -22.74
C ILE A 133 3.05 11.45 -22.00
N ALA A 134 1.79 11.70 -21.63
CA ALA A 134 0.92 10.68 -21.05
C ALA A 134 0.73 9.49 -21.98
N ASP A 135 0.48 9.70 -23.28
CA ASP A 135 0.33 8.60 -24.25
C ASP A 135 1.64 7.81 -24.41
N LYS A 136 2.79 8.49 -24.40
CA LYS A 136 4.11 7.85 -24.47
C LYS A 136 4.38 6.98 -23.24
N VAL A 137 4.21 7.54 -22.04
CA VAL A 137 4.37 6.81 -20.78
C VAL A 137 3.40 5.64 -20.72
N LYS A 138 2.15 5.82 -21.15
CA LYS A 138 1.14 4.77 -21.18
C LYS A 138 1.53 3.61 -22.07
N ALA A 139 1.96 3.90 -23.30
CA ALA A 139 2.35 2.88 -24.27
C ALA A 139 3.61 2.13 -23.82
N GLU A 140 4.53 2.82 -23.16
CA GLU A 140 5.83 2.28 -22.77
C GLU A 140 5.78 1.48 -21.46
N PHE A 141 5.15 2.02 -20.42
CA PHE A 141 5.17 1.44 -19.07
C PHE A 141 3.85 0.77 -18.66
N CYS A 142 2.75 1.11 -19.32
CA CYS A 142 1.41 0.62 -18.98
C CYS A 142 0.70 -0.12 -20.13
N PRO A 143 1.38 -0.93 -20.98
CA PRO A 143 0.77 -1.47 -22.20
C PRO A 143 -0.38 -2.46 -21.92
N LYS A 144 -0.26 -3.25 -20.85
CA LYS A 144 -1.28 -4.23 -20.43
C LYS A 144 -2.27 -3.66 -19.40
N ASN A 145 -1.85 -2.63 -18.67
CA ASN A 145 -2.50 -2.11 -17.48
C ASN A 145 -2.61 -0.58 -17.60
N PRO A 146 -3.41 -0.06 -18.53
CA PRO A 146 -3.51 1.37 -18.82
C PRO A 146 -3.95 2.20 -17.61
N GLU A 147 -4.60 1.57 -16.63
CA GLU A 147 -5.01 2.15 -15.36
C GLU A 147 -3.83 2.49 -14.44
N ARG A 148 -2.63 1.97 -14.66
CA ARG A 148 -1.44 2.35 -13.88
C ARG A 148 -0.91 3.75 -14.20
N LEU A 149 -1.46 4.41 -15.20
CA LEU A 149 -1.21 5.82 -15.46
C LEU A 149 -2.42 6.66 -15.04
N GLN A 150 -2.18 7.71 -14.26
CA GLN A 150 -3.18 8.73 -13.93
C GLN A 150 -2.69 10.10 -14.41
N VAL A 151 -3.50 10.76 -15.22
CA VAL A 151 -3.28 12.18 -15.54
C VAL A 151 -4.01 13.00 -14.50
N LEU A 152 -3.27 13.90 -13.85
CA LEU A 152 -3.80 14.85 -12.88
C LEU A 152 -3.75 16.24 -13.51
N PHE A 153 -4.89 16.95 -13.51
CA PHE A 153 -4.85 18.37 -13.86
C PHE A 153 -4.37 19.15 -12.65
N ASP A 154 -3.53 20.14 -12.88
CA ASP A 154 -2.91 20.98 -11.85
C ASP A 154 -3.90 21.28 -10.72
N PRO A 155 -3.72 20.61 -9.56
CA PRO A 155 -4.72 20.62 -8.50
C PRO A 155 -4.72 21.95 -7.74
N MET A 156 -3.70 22.79 -7.94
CA MET A 156 -3.65 24.15 -7.40
C MET A 156 -4.55 25.11 -8.18
N ARG A 157 -5.08 24.69 -9.33
CA ARG A 157 -6.07 25.46 -10.07
C ARG A 157 -7.47 25.09 -9.62
N GLU A 158 -8.23 26.09 -9.22
CA GLU A 158 -9.65 25.97 -8.90
C GLU A 158 -10.47 25.84 -10.20
N SER A 159 -10.54 24.63 -10.73
CA SER A 159 -11.39 24.30 -11.88
C SER A 159 -12.11 22.98 -11.65
N ALA A 160 -13.28 22.82 -12.26
CA ALA A 160 -14.05 21.57 -12.17
C ALA A 160 -13.21 20.34 -12.60
N LYS A 161 -12.43 20.50 -13.67
CA LYS A 161 -11.55 19.44 -14.21
C LYS A 161 -10.43 19.04 -13.23
N SER A 162 -9.86 20.02 -12.55
CA SER A 162 -8.87 19.80 -11.48
C SER A 162 -9.48 19.03 -10.32
N ALA A 163 -10.62 19.50 -9.80
CA ALA A 163 -11.33 18.85 -8.70
C ALA A 163 -11.75 17.40 -9.01
N GLU A 164 -12.28 17.16 -10.21
CA GLU A 164 -12.67 15.83 -10.68
C GLU A 164 -11.45 14.90 -10.78
N SER A 165 -10.36 15.35 -11.41
CA SER A 165 -9.15 14.53 -11.54
C SER A 165 -8.48 14.23 -10.19
N TRP A 166 -8.57 15.16 -9.24
CA TRP A 166 -8.10 14.97 -7.87
C TRP A 166 -8.93 13.93 -7.12
N SER A 167 -10.26 14.02 -7.21
CA SER A 167 -11.18 13.04 -6.62
C SER A 167 -10.98 11.63 -7.19
N ALA A 168 -10.80 11.54 -8.51
CA ALA A 168 -10.51 10.29 -9.21
C ALA A 168 -9.17 9.68 -8.75
N LEU A 169 -8.13 10.50 -8.62
CA LEU A 169 -6.84 10.05 -8.09
C LEU A 169 -6.97 9.54 -6.65
N GLY A 170 -7.62 10.30 -5.76
CA GLY A 170 -7.84 9.92 -4.37
C GLY A 170 -8.56 8.58 -4.25
N THR A 171 -9.69 8.42 -4.96
CA THR A 171 -10.46 7.18 -4.99
C THR A 171 -9.62 6.00 -5.50
N LYS A 172 -8.83 6.21 -6.54
CA LYS A 172 -7.99 5.17 -7.13
C LYS A 172 -6.84 4.74 -6.24
N VAL A 173 -6.14 5.69 -5.63
CA VAL A 173 -5.10 5.41 -4.64
C VAL A 173 -5.71 4.66 -3.46
N ALA A 174 -6.87 5.10 -2.96
CA ALA A 174 -7.52 4.48 -1.81
C ALA A 174 -7.92 3.02 -2.08
N THR A 175 -8.68 2.80 -3.16
CA THR A 175 -9.16 1.46 -3.55
C THR A 175 -8.02 0.51 -3.90
N THR A 176 -6.99 0.99 -4.60
CA THR A 176 -5.83 0.14 -4.96
C THR A 176 -5.00 -0.23 -3.74
N THR A 177 -4.80 0.73 -2.82
CA THR A 177 -4.08 0.49 -1.56
C THR A 177 -4.81 -0.55 -0.71
N VAL A 178 -6.12 -0.37 -0.50
CA VAL A 178 -6.95 -1.33 0.26
C VAL A 178 -6.91 -2.72 -0.36
N ARG A 179 -7.08 -2.83 -1.69
CA ARG A 179 -6.99 -4.13 -2.39
C ARG A 179 -5.63 -4.82 -2.19
N CYS A 180 -4.54 -4.04 -2.19
CA CYS A 180 -3.21 -4.60 -1.95
C CYS A 180 -3.09 -5.11 -0.51
N MET A 181 -3.59 -4.33 0.46
CA MET A 181 -3.62 -4.71 1.87
C MET A 181 -4.46 -5.97 2.09
N GLU A 182 -5.65 -6.08 1.50
CA GLU A 182 -6.51 -7.28 1.56
C GLU A 182 -5.76 -8.53 1.10
N THR A 183 -5.05 -8.43 -0.03
CA THR A 183 -4.29 -9.55 -0.60
C THR A 183 -3.15 -9.98 0.32
N ILE A 184 -2.45 -9.02 0.92
CA ILE A 184 -1.33 -9.27 1.83
C ILE A 184 -1.85 -9.85 3.15
N VAL A 185 -2.87 -9.24 3.75
CA VAL A 185 -3.49 -9.71 4.99
C VAL A 185 -4.05 -11.11 4.82
N SER A 186 -4.78 -11.41 3.74
CA SER A 186 -5.31 -12.76 3.50
C SER A 186 -4.21 -13.82 3.46
N LYS A 187 -3.09 -13.55 2.78
CA LYS A 187 -1.94 -14.47 2.76
C LYS A 187 -1.31 -14.63 4.14
N TYR A 188 -1.28 -13.55 4.91
CA TYR A 188 -0.71 -13.54 6.25
C TYR A 188 -1.60 -14.31 7.24
N GLU A 189 -2.93 -14.16 7.14
CA GLU A 189 -3.90 -14.96 7.91
C GLU A 189 -3.76 -16.46 7.62
N ASP A 190 -3.56 -16.84 6.36
CA ASP A 190 -3.33 -18.23 5.98
C ASP A 190 -2.01 -18.76 6.58
N LYS A 191 -0.96 -17.93 6.64
CA LYS A 191 0.29 -18.26 7.32
C LYS A 191 0.07 -18.47 8.83
N VAL A 192 -0.66 -17.58 9.50
CA VAL A 192 -1.01 -17.73 10.93
C VAL A 192 -1.80 -19.01 11.17
N ARG A 193 -2.77 -19.33 10.30
CA ARG A 193 -3.56 -20.57 10.39
C ARG A 193 -2.67 -21.81 10.24
N SER A 194 -1.78 -21.82 9.26
CA SER A 194 -0.87 -22.95 9.02
C SER A 194 0.07 -23.17 10.21
N GLU A 195 0.65 -22.11 10.79
CA GLU A 195 1.47 -22.25 12.00
C GLU A 195 0.66 -22.71 13.22
N ARG A 196 -0.60 -22.30 13.34
CA ARG A 196 -1.49 -22.80 14.41
C ARG A 196 -1.77 -24.30 14.30
N GLU A 197 -1.96 -24.82 13.08
CA GLU A 197 -2.19 -26.25 12.84
C GLU A 197 -0.96 -27.09 13.21
N ARG A 198 0.23 -26.51 13.05
CA ARG A 198 1.53 -27.12 13.36
C ARG A 198 1.92 -27.01 14.85
N ARG A 199 1.08 -26.44 15.72
CA ARG A 199 1.37 -26.20 17.16
C ARG A 199 1.74 -27.45 17.97
N ASN A 200 1.40 -28.62 17.45
CA ASN A 200 1.66 -29.91 18.09
C ASN A 200 3.02 -30.52 17.67
N GLU A 201 3.69 -29.92 16.67
CA GLU A 201 4.98 -30.37 16.19
C GLU A 201 6.12 -29.94 17.12
N LYS A 202 7.15 -30.78 17.25
CA LYS A 202 8.31 -30.49 18.12
C LYS A 202 9.14 -29.30 17.65
N THR A 203 9.05 -28.94 16.37
CA THR A 203 9.77 -27.82 15.76
C THR A 203 9.02 -26.50 15.87
N TRP A 204 7.80 -26.52 16.42
CA TRP A 204 7.00 -25.33 16.58
C TRP A 204 7.47 -24.50 17.77
N ASP A 205 7.59 -23.19 17.55
CA ASP A 205 8.03 -22.24 18.56
C ASP A 205 6.92 -21.25 18.91
N PHE A 206 6.56 -21.22 20.19
CA PHE A 206 5.50 -20.35 20.70
C PHE A 206 5.83 -18.87 20.51
N CYS A 207 7.07 -18.45 20.78
CA CYS A 207 7.45 -17.04 20.69
C CYS A 207 7.36 -16.52 19.24
N SER A 208 7.84 -17.31 18.28
CA SER A 208 7.72 -17.01 16.86
C SER A 208 6.27 -16.91 16.40
N TYR A 209 5.42 -17.83 16.88
CA TYR A 209 3.98 -17.80 16.61
C TYR A 209 3.28 -16.59 17.24
N PHE A 210 3.64 -16.26 18.48
CA PHE A 210 3.09 -15.13 19.21
C PHE A 210 3.34 -13.82 18.46
N ILE A 211 4.58 -13.56 18.03
CA ILE A 211 4.94 -12.39 17.23
C ILE A 211 4.17 -12.39 15.91
N LEU A 212 4.09 -13.54 15.24
CA LEU A 212 3.35 -13.66 13.98
C LEU A 212 1.88 -13.24 14.14
N GLN A 213 1.20 -13.73 15.17
CA GLN A 213 -0.20 -13.40 15.43
C GLN A 213 -0.40 -11.97 15.96
N GLU A 214 0.55 -11.45 16.73
CA GLU A 214 0.54 -10.06 17.22
C GLU A 214 0.65 -9.07 16.06
N GLU A 215 1.52 -9.33 15.07
CA GLU A 215 1.59 -8.52 13.84
C GLU A 215 0.25 -8.46 13.10
N LEU A 216 -0.52 -9.55 13.08
CA LEU A 216 -1.86 -9.57 12.50
C LEU A 216 -2.85 -8.73 13.33
N ALA A 217 -2.76 -8.78 14.65
CA ALA A 217 -3.57 -7.95 15.55
C ALA A 217 -3.27 -6.45 15.34
N PHE A 218 -1.99 -6.08 15.27
CA PHE A 218 -1.57 -4.71 14.96
C PHE A 218 -2.07 -4.25 13.61
N MET A 219 -2.02 -5.10 12.59
CA MET A 219 -2.55 -4.75 11.27
C MET A 219 -4.05 -4.43 11.33
N TYR A 220 -4.83 -5.19 12.11
CA TYR A 220 -6.24 -4.90 12.31
C TYR A 220 -6.49 -3.59 13.06
N GLU A 221 -5.65 -3.26 14.03
CA GLU A 221 -5.68 -1.97 14.72
C GLU A 221 -5.38 -0.81 13.76
N MET A 222 -4.35 -0.94 12.91
CA MET A 222 -4.00 0.04 11.87
C MET A 222 -5.13 0.30 10.87
N LEU A 223 -5.95 -0.71 10.61
CA LEU A 223 -7.13 -0.64 9.75
C LEU A 223 -8.38 -0.08 10.47
N GLY A 224 -8.28 0.21 11.78
CA GLY A 224 -9.42 0.63 12.61
C GLY A 224 -10.41 -0.51 12.90
N MET A 225 -10.04 -1.76 12.64
CA MET A 225 -10.89 -2.94 12.84
C MET A 225 -10.73 -3.49 14.26
N CYS A 226 -11.03 -2.68 15.27
CA CYS A 226 -10.75 -3.00 16.68
C CYS A 226 -11.34 -4.33 17.14
N GLY A 227 -12.54 -4.69 16.67
CA GLY A 227 -13.15 -5.98 17.01
C GLY A 227 -12.35 -7.18 16.51
N ASN A 228 -11.72 -7.08 15.33
CA ASN A 228 -10.86 -8.15 14.81
C ASN A 228 -9.52 -8.20 15.55
N ALA A 229 -8.96 -7.04 15.89
CA ALA A 229 -7.73 -6.95 16.69
C ALA A 229 -7.94 -7.57 18.08
N LEU A 230 -9.06 -7.24 18.75
CA LEU A 230 -9.38 -7.76 20.08
C LEU A 230 -9.46 -9.28 20.10
N VAL A 231 -10.12 -9.90 19.11
CA VAL A 231 -10.15 -11.36 18.98
C VAL A 231 -8.74 -11.96 18.89
N GLN A 232 -7.83 -11.33 18.13
CA GLN A 232 -6.45 -11.81 18.05
C GLN A 232 -5.72 -11.70 19.40
N TYR A 233 -5.91 -10.58 20.13
CA TYR A 233 -5.28 -10.36 21.43
C TYR A 233 -5.83 -11.27 22.53
N ASP A 234 -7.15 -11.49 22.59
CA ASP A 234 -7.78 -12.41 23.55
C ASP A 234 -7.25 -13.84 23.37
N GLU A 235 -7.09 -14.28 22.11
CA GLU A 235 -6.49 -15.57 21.81
C GLU A 235 -5.01 -15.64 22.26
N LEU A 236 -4.24 -14.59 22.00
CA LEU A 236 -2.84 -14.51 22.44
C LEU A 236 -2.70 -14.56 23.97
N ASP A 237 -3.56 -13.85 24.70
CA ASP A 237 -3.56 -13.83 26.17
C ASP A 237 -3.88 -15.20 26.76
N ALA A 238 -4.89 -15.88 26.22
CA ALA A 238 -5.25 -17.24 26.62
C ALA A 238 -4.10 -18.23 26.39
N MET A 239 -3.46 -18.18 25.21
CA MET A 239 -2.34 -19.08 24.90
C MET A 239 -1.10 -18.75 25.75
N PHE A 240 -0.82 -17.47 26.00
CA PHE A 240 0.29 -17.04 26.86
C PHE A 240 0.10 -17.52 28.30
N THR A 241 -1.10 -17.37 28.86
CA THR A 241 -1.45 -17.87 30.18
C THR A 241 -1.18 -19.38 30.27
N GLN A 242 -1.63 -20.15 29.28
CA GLN A 242 -1.39 -21.59 29.23
C GLN A 242 0.11 -21.93 29.11
N TYR A 243 0.86 -21.18 28.31
CA TYR A 243 2.30 -21.35 28.18
C TYR A 243 3.03 -21.14 29.51
N VAL A 244 2.69 -20.08 30.26
CA VAL A 244 3.27 -19.79 31.58
C VAL A 244 2.95 -20.89 32.61
N LEU A 245 1.71 -21.38 32.63
CA LEU A 245 1.31 -22.48 33.52
C LEU A 245 2.11 -23.75 33.24
N ASN A 246 2.30 -24.11 31.96
CA ASN A 246 3.09 -25.26 31.55
C ASN A 246 4.58 -25.10 31.90
N ALA A 247 5.12 -23.88 31.76
CA ALA A 247 6.49 -23.60 32.13
C ALA A 247 6.72 -23.74 33.64
N ASN A 248 5.81 -23.21 34.46
CA ASN A 248 5.87 -23.34 35.92
C ASN A 248 5.72 -24.79 36.41
N ALA A 249 5.02 -25.63 35.65
CA ALA A 249 4.89 -27.07 35.91
C ALA A 249 6.13 -27.88 35.46
N GLY A 250 7.16 -27.25 34.87
CA GLY A 250 8.37 -27.93 34.38
C GLY A 250 8.18 -28.66 33.05
N VAL A 251 7.10 -28.38 32.31
CA VAL A 251 6.67 -29.11 31.10
C VAL A 251 7.19 -28.46 29.81
N ILE A 252 8.31 -27.73 29.90
CA ILE A 252 8.82 -26.80 28.86
C ILE A 252 9.19 -27.51 27.53
N ASN A 253 9.27 -28.84 27.50
CA ASN A 253 9.60 -29.64 26.32
C ASN A 253 8.45 -30.48 25.74
N VAL A 254 7.21 -30.23 26.15
CA VAL A 254 6.06 -30.92 25.55
C VAL A 254 5.40 -30.00 24.53
N PRO A 255 5.28 -30.39 23.26
CA PRO A 255 4.57 -29.58 22.27
C PRO A 255 3.15 -29.33 22.79
N PRO A 256 2.61 -28.10 22.68
CA PRO A 256 1.30 -27.70 23.21
C PRO A 256 0.14 -28.64 22.82
N GLY A 257 0.34 -29.43 21.76
CA GLY A 257 -0.56 -30.48 21.31
C GLY A 257 -0.70 -31.74 22.12
N ALA A 258 0.28 -32.10 22.95
CA ALA A 258 0.18 -33.35 23.69
C ALA A 258 -0.77 -33.28 24.89
N LEU A 259 -1.27 -32.08 25.22
CA LEU A 259 -2.15 -31.85 26.38
C LEU A 259 -3.53 -31.30 25.99
N ALA A 260 -3.83 -31.10 24.70
CA ALA A 260 -5.15 -30.70 24.22
C ALA A 260 -6.18 -31.86 24.17
N CYS A 261 -5.94 -32.93 24.92
CA CYS A 261 -6.87 -34.04 25.12
C CYS A 261 -7.26 -34.19 26.59
N TRP A 262 -7.51 -33.09 27.31
CA TRP A 262 -8.28 -33.07 28.56
C TRP A 262 -9.00 -31.73 28.71
#